data_AF-A0A242CHN3-F1
#
_entry.id   AF-A0A242CHN3-F1
#
_cell.length_a   1.000
_cell.length_b   1.000
_cell.length_c   1.000
_cell.angle_alpha   90.00
_cell.angle_beta   90.00
_cell.angle_gamma   90.00
#
_symmetry.space_group_name_H-M   'P 1'
#
loop_
_entity.id
_entity.type
_entity.pdbx_description
1 polymer ?
#
loop_
_entity_poly.entity_id
_entity_poly.type
_entity_poly.pdbx_seq_one_letter_code
_entity_poly.pdbx_strand_id
1 'polypeptide(L)'
;MKFIRSKKIILAIITVFLLTIAAIMYNQTTMEKLFYNTDVSKTSEESLKFRFKLSAFLHQYDFSDRHGDLLLYNKKRISNTSLSYSPKLHLALHNDSQKDRTSKFTEDNLKYIYEGVTYESAVDTLGTPTDIFKDVRDNHISMVTWSSARKSRENKSITLMFDDKGECFNMSKHNVE
;
A
#
# COMPACT_ATOMS: atom_id res chain seq x y z
N MET A 1 -49.13 -19.00 26.13
CA MET A 1 -48.27 -17.79 26.31
C MET A 1 -46.75 -18.06 26.33
N LYS A 2 -46.26 -19.31 26.23
CA LYS A 2 -44.81 -19.63 26.17
C LYS A 2 -44.17 -19.50 24.76
N PHE A 3 -44.96 -19.70 23.70
CA PHE A 3 -44.48 -19.69 22.31
C PHE A 3 -44.08 -18.30 21.76
N ILE A 4 -44.64 -17.22 22.30
CA ILE A 4 -44.34 -15.85 21.84
C ILE A 4 -43.01 -15.36 22.43
N ARG A 5 -42.63 -15.85 23.63
CA ARG A 5 -41.36 -15.50 24.28
C ARG A 5 -40.16 -16.13 23.55
N SER A 6 -40.27 -17.36 23.06
CA SER A 6 -39.18 -18.02 22.32
C SER A 6 -38.87 -17.33 21.00
N LYS A 7 -39.88 -16.90 20.24
CA LYS A 7 -39.69 -16.16 18.98
C LYS A 7 -38.96 -14.82 19.17
N LYS A 8 -39.29 -14.08 20.24
CA LYS A 8 -38.62 -12.81 20.57
C LYS A 8 -37.15 -13.02 20.99
N ILE A 9 -36.87 -14.10 21.72
CA ILE A 9 -35.50 -14.47 22.13
C ILE A 9 -34.66 -14.87 20.92
N ILE A 10 -35.22 -15.69 20.02
CA ILE A 10 -34.53 -16.09 18.78
C ILE A 10 -34.23 -14.87 17.89
N LEU A 11 -35.19 -13.96 17.74
CA LEU A 11 -35.00 -12.74 16.96
C LEU A 11 -33.92 -11.82 17.57
N ALA A 12 -33.89 -11.70 18.91
CA ALA A 12 -32.85 -10.94 19.60
C ALA A 12 -31.45 -11.57 19.43
N ILE A 13 -31.34 -12.90 19.49
CA ILE A 13 -30.08 -13.61 19.25
C ILE A 13 -29.60 -13.40 17.82
N ILE A 14 -30.48 -13.49 16.83
CA ILE A 14 -30.14 -13.23 15.42
C ILE A 14 -29.69 -11.78 15.23
N THR A 15 -30.35 -10.83 15.88
CA THR A 15 -30.00 -9.40 15.78
C THR A 15 -28.65 -9.11 16.42
N VAL A 16 -28.37 -9.68 17.60
CA VAL A 16 -27.07 -9.57 18.25
C VAL A 16 -25.99 -10.25 17.40
N PHE A 17 -26.27 -11.41 16.82
CA PHE A 17 -25.33 -12.11 15.92
C PHE A 17 -25.01 -11.27 14.67
N LEU A 18 -26.01 -10.68 14.04
CA LEU A 18 -25.83 -9.77 12.90
C LEU A 18 -25.07 -8.50 13.30
N LEU A 19 -25.36 -7.94 14.48
CA LEU A 19 -24.62 -6.79 15.02
C LEU A 19 -23.17 -7.15 15.35
N THR A 20 -22.88 -8.35 15.84
CA THR A 20 -21.51 -8.81 16.07
C THR A 20 -20.75 -9.04 14.77
N ILE A 21 -21.38 -9.63 13.75
CA ILE A 21 -20.76 -9.74 12.41
C ILE A 21 -20.51 -8.35 11.84
N ALA A 22 -21.50 -7.45 11.92
CA ALA A 22 -21.35 -6.07 11.48
C ALA A 22 -20.25 -5.35 12.26
N ALA A 23 -20.12 -5.54 13.57
CA ALA A 23 -19.07 -4.95 14.40
C ALA A 23 -17.68 -5.53 14.10
N ILE A 24 -17.58 -6.84 13.83
CA ILE A 24 -16.34 -7.49 13.37
C ILE A 24 -15.94 -6.96 11.98
N MET A 25 -16.91 -6.75 11.08
CA MET A 25 -16.69 -6.12 9.77
C MET A 25 -16.41 -4.61 9.87
N TYR A 26 -16.95 -3.95 10.90
CA TYR A 26 -16.75 -2.51 11.17
C TYR A 26 -15.43 -2.22 11.86
N ASN A 27 -14.76 -3.24 12.42
CA ASN A 27 -13.37 -3.11 12.78
C ASN A 27 -12.61 -2.90 11.47
N GLN A 28 -12.33 -1.62 11.17
CA GLN A 28 -11.73 -1.18 9.92
C GLN A 28 -10.41 -1.90 9.75
N THR A 29 -10.43 -3.04 9.06
CA THR A 29 -9.22 -3.66 8.54
C THR A 29 -8.58 -2.58 7.68
N THR A 30 -7.51 -1.97 8.19
CA THR A 30 -6.73 -1.01 7.42
C THR A 30 -6.25 -1.73 6.17
N MET A 31 -6.03 -0.99 5.07
CA MET A 31 -5.63 -1.60 3.81
C MET A 31 -4.36 -2.47 3.97
N GLU A 32 -3.50 -2.09 4.90
CA GLU A 32 -2.34 -2.83 5.43
C GLU A 32 -2.67 -4.25 5.92
N LYS A 33 -3.82 -4.48 6.53
CA LYS A 33 -4.19 -5.75 7.17
C LYS A 33 -4.93 -6.71 6.23
N LEU A 34 -5.40 -6.25 5.07
CA LEU A 34 -6.24 -7.04 4.17
C LEU A 34 -5.56 -8.32 3.67
N PHE A 35 -4.23 -8.29 3.57
CA PHE A 35 -3.44 -9.38 2.98
C PHE A 35 -2.26 -9.82 3.85
N TYR A 36 -2.19 -9.38 5.12
CA TYR A 36 -1.10 -9.70 6.04
C TYR A 36 -0.80 -11.21 6.15
N ASN A 37 -1.87 -12.03 6.15
CA ASN A 37 -1.77 -13.49 6.23
C ASN A 37 -1.77 -14.18 4.85
N THR A 38 -1.64 -13.44 3.76
CA THR A 38 -1.65 -14.02 2.41
C THR A 38 -0.21 -14.32 1.98
N ASP A 39 0.11 -15.60 1.81
CA ASP A 39 1.35 -15.99 1.14
C ASP A 39 1.20 -15.82 -0.37
N VAL A 40 1.53 -14.63 -0.84
CA VAL A 40 1.43 -14.21 -2.24
C VAL A 40 2.22 -15.14 -3.18
N SER A 41 3.35 -15.70 -2.71
CA SER A 41 4.19 -16.61 -3.50
C SER A 41 3.50 -17.93 -3.83
N LYS A 42 2.52 -18.34 -3.02
CA LYS A 42 1.76 -19.58 -3.17
C LYS A 42 0.33 -19.35 -3.64
N THR A 43 -0.06 -18.10 -3.84
CA THR A 43 -1.42 -17.75 -4.26
C THR A 43 -1.44 -17.48 -5.75
N SER A 44 -2.32 -18.15 -6.49
CA SER A 44 -2.45 -17.90 -7.94
C SER A 44 -2.92 -16.47 -8.21
N GLU A 45 -2.54 -15.93 -9.37
CA GLU A 45 -2.92 -14.58 -9.80
C GLU A 45 -4.45 -14.39 -9.79
N GLU A 46 -5.21 -15.35 -10.31
CA GLU A 46 -6.67 -15.32 -10.28
C GLU A 46 -7.25 -15.30 -8.85
N SER A 47 -6.63 -16.03 -7.92
CA SER A 47 -7.04 -16.03 -6.51
C SER A 47 -6.71 -14.68 -5.84
N LEU A 48 -5.56 -14.09 -6.14
CA LEU A 48 -5.20 -12.75 -5.68
C LEU A 48 -6.17 -11.72 -6.22
N LYS A 49 -6.45 -11.73 -7.53
CA LYS A 49 -7.40 -10.84 -8.18
C LYS A 49 -8.81 -10.95 -7.59
N PHE A 50 -9.28 -12.17 -7.34
CA PHE A 50 -10.55 -12.39 -6.65
C PHE A 50 -10.56 -11.75 -5.25
N ARG A 51 -9.50 -11.97 -4.45
CA ARG A 51 -9.36 -11.37 -3.11
C ARG A 51 -9.31 -9.85 -3.14
N PHE A 52 -8.61 -9.25 -4.12
CA PHE A 52 -8.59 -7.81 -4.32
C PHE A 52 -10.00 -7.27 -4.59
N LYS A 53 -10.72 -7.85 -5.55
CA LYS A 53 -12.11 -7.46 -5.86
C LYS A 53 -13.04 -7.60 -4.65
N LEU A 54 -12.93 -8.70 -3.92
CA LEU A 54 -13.73 -8.93 -2.72
C LEU A 54 -13.42 -7.89 -1.64
N SER A 55 -12.15 -7.58 -1.41
CA SER A 55 -11.73 -6.57 -0.45
C SER A 55 -12.20 -5.17 -0.85
N ALA A 56 -12.14 -4.83 -2.13
CA ALA A 56 -12.67 -3.59 -2.67
C ALA A 56 -14.16 -3.43 -2.34
N PHE A 57 -14.93 -4.48 -2.61
CA PHE A 57 -16.37 -4.50 -2.34
C PHE A 57 -16.68 -4.38 -0.84
N LEU A 58 -16.04 -5.20 0.00
CA LEU A 58 -16.31 -5.25 1.45
C LEU A 58 -15.91 -3.96 2.17
N HIS A 59 -14.80 -3.35 1.76
CA HIS A 59 -14.23 -2.18 2.44
C HIS A 59 -14.46 -0.85 1.72
N GLN A 60 -15.26 -0.87 0.64
CA GLN A 60 -15.58 0.31 -0.18
C GLN A 60 -14.32 1.00 -0.74
N TYR A 61 -13.32 0.20 -1.13
CA TYR A 61 -12.18 0.69 -1.91
C TYR A 61 -12.49 0.60 -3.40
N ASP A 62 -11.80 1.41 -4.18
CA ASP A 62 -11.77 1.26 -5.63
C ASP A 62 -10.75 0.20 -6.02
N PHE A 63 -11.07 -0.59 -7.04
CA PHE A 63 -10.20 -1.61 -7.61
C PHE A 63 -9.80 -1.24 -9.04
N SER A 64 -8.54 -1.43 -9.37
CA SER A 64 -8.02 -1.33 -10.74
C SER A 64 -7.14 -2.53 -11.04
N ASP A 65 -7.24 -3.02 -12.27
CA ASP A 65 -6.39 -4.05 -12.85
C ASP A 65 -5.82 -3.48 -14.15
N ARG A 66 -4.49 -3.30 -14.20
CA ARG A 66 -3.80 -2.79 -15.38
C ARG A 66 -2.62 -3.70 -15.69
N HIS A 67 -2.72 -4.46 -16.76
CA HIS A 67 -1.63 -5.33 -17.25
C HIS A 67 -1.08 -6.31 -16.20
N GLY A 68 -1.93 -6.83 -15.31
CA GLY A 68 -1.52 -7.76 -14.24
C GLY A 68 -1.14 -7.06 -12.92
N ASP A 69 -1.07 -5.73 -12.90
CA ASP A 69 -0.91 -4.96 -11.69
C ASP A 69 -2.28 -4.72 -11.05
N LEU A 70 -2.47 -5.29 -9.86
CA LEU A 70 -3.70 -5.14 -9.08
C LEU A 70 -3.54 -3.97 -8.11
N LEU A 71 -4.54 -3.09 -8.05
CA LEU A 71 -4.51 -1.92 -7.18
C LEU A 71 -5.82 -1.78 -6.41
N LEU A 72 -5.70 -1.58 -5.10
CA LEU A 72 -6.76 -1.09 -4.22
C LEU A 72 -6.42 0.31 -3.74
N TYR A 73 -7.35 1.25 -3.84
CA TYR A 73 -7.13 2.62 -3.39
C TYR A 73 -8.40 3.23 -2.84
N ASN A 74 -8.25 4.21 -1.94
CA ASN A 74 -9.39 4.92 -1.37
C ASN A 74 -9.52 6.31 -2.00
N LYS A 75 -10.48 6.50 -2.92
CA LYS A 75 -10.73 7.81 -3.54
C LYS A 75 -11.49 8.79 -2.63
N LYS A 76 -12.08 8.31 -1.52
CA LYS A 76 -13.05 9.05 -0.69
C LYS A 76 -12.56 9.41 0.73
N ARG A 77 -11.33 9.07 1.16
CA ARG A 77 -10.84 9.38 2.52
C ARG A 77 -9.42 9.97 2.57
N ILE A 78 -9.18 10.60 3.72
CA ILE A 78 -8.03 11.37 4.24
C ILE A 78 -6.65 10.69 4.07
N SER A 79 -6.58 9.39 3.76
CA SER A 79 -5.33 8.65 3.57
C SER A 79 -5.08 8.37 2.09
N ASN A 80 -3.97 8.90 1.56
CA ASN A 80 -3.47 8.64 0.20
C ASN A 80 -2.80 7.25 0.07
N THR A 81 -3.30 6.27 0.82
CA THR A 81 -2.74 4.92 0.86
C THR A 81 -3.44 4.04 -0.17
N SER A 82 -2.65 3.33 -0.95
CA SER A 82 -3.08 2.31 -1.88
C SER A 82 -2.31 1.02 -1.61
N LEU A 83 -2.89 -0.10 -2.03
CA LEU A 83 -2.27 -1.41 -1.94
C LEU A 83 -2.15 -1.95 -3.36
N SER A 84 -0.92 -2.20 -3.77
CA SER A 84 -0.59 -2.73 -5.08
C SER A 84 -0.06 -4.15 -4.97
N TYR A 85 -0.39 -4.98 -5.93
CA TYR A 85 0.34 -6.20 -6.23
C TYR A 85 0.88 -6.12 -7.65
N SER A 86 2.19 -6.31 -7.80
CA SER A 86 2.81 -6.59 -9.10
C SER A 86 3.74 -7.80 -8.99
N PRO A 87 4.00 -8.54 -10.08
CA PRO A 87 4.96 -9.62 -10.08
C PRO A 87 6.38 -9.18 -9.66
N LYS A 88 6.72 -7.90 -9.85
CA LYS A 88 8.06 -7.33 -9.57
C LYS A 88 8.21 -6.82 -8.14
N LEU A 89 7.19 -6.17 -7.60
CA LEU A 89 7.22 -5.53 -6.28
C LEU A 89 6.51 -6.37 -5.22
N HIS A 90 6.00 -7.55 -5.60
CA HIS A 90 5.08 -8.34 -4.80
C HIS A 90 3.94 -7.46 -4.28
N LEU A 91 3.46 -7.75 -3.07
CA LEU A 91 2.38 -7.00 -2.45
C LEU A 91 2.97 -5.85 -1.63
N ALA A 92 2.70 -4.62 -2.06
CA ALA A 92 3.25 -3.42 -1.47
C ALA A 92 2.16 -2.41 -1.10
N LEU A 93 2.28 -1.84 0.09
CA LEU A 93 1.52 -0.68 0.50
C LEU A 93 2.21 0.57 -0.05
N HIS A 94 1.51 1.32 -0.88
CA HIS A 94 1.96 2.59 -1.41
C HIS A 94 1.29 3.72 -0.65
N ASN A 95 2.08 4.65 -0.13
CA ASN A 95 1.58 5.87 0.47
C ASN A 95 1.99 7.04 -0.41
N ASP A 96 1.04 7.61 -1.16
CA ASP A 96 1.26 8.86 -1.91
C ASP A 96 1.27 10.00 -0.87
N SER A 97 2.41 10.16 -0.20
CA SER A 97 2.55 11.16 0.85
C SER A 97 2.55 12.55 0.21
N GLN A 98 1.36 13.15 0.18
CA GLN A 98 1.08 14.55 -0.10
C GLN A 98 1.19 14.99 -1.57
N LYS A 99 0.02 15.41 -2.09
CA LYS A 99 -0.25 15.91 -3.45
C LYS A 99 0.65 17.02 -4.01
N ASP A 100 1.57 17.60 -3.23
CA ASP A 100 2.28 18.84 -3.61
C ASP A 100 3.76 18.89 -3.19
N ARG A 101 4.42 17.77 -2.87
CA ARG A 101 5.86 17.78 -2.60
C ARG A 101 6.68 17.53 -3.87
N THR A 102 7.38 18.56 -4.31
CA THR A 102 8.59 18.43 -5.13
C THR A 102 9.71 17.92 -4.25
N SER A 103 10.29 16.76 -4.56
CA SER A 103 11.60 16.45 -3.99
C SER A 103 12.60 17.50 -4.48
N LYS A 104 13.44 17.97 -3.57
CA LYS A 104 14.42 19.04 -3.84
C LYS A 104 15.83 18.47 -4.02
N PHE A 105 15.96 17.20 -4.41
CA PHE A 105 17.28 16.63 -4.64
C PHE A 105 17.94 17.37 -5.80
N THR A 106 19.22 17.70 -5.63
CA THR A 106 20.07 18.20 -6.71
C THR A 106 20.95 17.05 -7.21
N GLU A 107 21.50 17.18 -8.42
CA GLU A 107 22.47 16.21 -8.95
C GLU A 107 23.68 16.05 -8.01
N ASP A 108 24.06 17.14 -7.34
CA ASP A 108 25.10 17.13 -6.31
C ASP A 108 24.78 16.22 -5.11
N ASN A 109 23.51 16.05 -4.74
CA ASN A 109 23.13 15.14 -3.66
C ASN A 109 23.25 13.67 -4.09
N LEU A 110 23.10 13.39 -5.39
CA LEU A 110 23.04 12.02 -5.91
C LEU A 110 24.38 11.31 -5.90
N LYS A 111 25.51 12.03 -5.78
CA LYS A 111 26.84 11.43 -5.61
C LYS A 111 27.02 10.73 -4.27
N TYR A 112 26.14 11.01 -3.31
CA TYR A 112 26.13 10.36 -2.00
C TYR A 112 25.13 9.19 -1.91
N ILE A 113 24.49 8.84 -3.02
CA ILE A 113 23.56 7.71 -3.11
C ILE A 113 24.24 6.58 -3.87
N TYR A 114 24.39 5.43 -3.21
CA TYR A 114 25.12 4.27 -3.70
C TYR A 114 24.51 2.97 -3.14
N GLU A 115 24.82 1.81 -3.72
CA GLU A 115 24.40 0.51 -3.19
C GLU A 115 24.97 0.30 -1.78
N GLY A 116 24.11 -0.05 -0.82
CA GLY A 116 24.42 -0.15 0.61
C GLY A 116 24.02 1.07 1.43
N VAL A 117 23.56 2.17 0.81
CA VAL A 117 23.03 3.32 1.57
C VAL A 117 21.75 2.93 2.30
N THR A 118 21.60 3.34 3.56
CA THR A 118 20.36 3.09 4.32
C THR A 118 19.24 4.04 3.91
N TYR A 119 17.99 3.65 4.17
CA TYR A 119 16.83 4.52 3.94
C TYR A 119 16.98 5.88 4.64
N GLU A 120 17.39 5.88 5.91
CA GLU A 120 17.57 7.10 6.71
C GLU A 120 18.61 8.02 6.08
N SER A 121 19.75 7.47 5.66
CA SER A 121 20.84 8.21 5.03
C SER A 121 20.40 8.80 3.68
N ALA A 122 19.62 8.06 2.90
CA ALA A 122 19.05 8.55 1.64
C ALA A 122 18.04 9.69 1.88
N VAL A 123 17.20 9.60 2.92
CA VAL A 123 16.27 10.67 3.31
C VAL A 123 17.00 11.91 3.80
N ASP A 124 18.06 11.76 4.59
CA ASP A 124 18.88 12.89 5.05
C ASP A 124 19.56 13.61 3.88
N THR A 125 19.92 12.86 2.84
CA THR A 125 20.60 13.37 1.64
C THR A 125 19.63 14.01 0.63
N LEU A 126 18.49 13.37 0.37
CA LEU A 126 17.56 13.74 -0.71
C LEU A 126 16.30 14.45 -0.21
N GLY A 127 16.12 14.51 1.11
CA GLY A 127 14.91 14.98 1.77
C GLY A 127 13.80 13.92 1.78
N THR A 128 12.57 14.34 2.09
CA THR A 128 11.42 13.43 2.12
C THR A 128 11.09 12.93 0.70
N PRO A 129 10.89 11.61 0.51
CA PRO A 129 10.50 11.05 -0.77
C PRO A 129 9.10 11.47 -1.21
N THR A 130 8.85 11.37 -2.51
CA THR A 130 7.52 11.61 -3.10
C THR A 130 6.64 10.38 -2.96
N ASP A 131 7.23 9.18 -3.11
CA ASP A 131 6.52 7.91 -3.01
C ASP A 131 7.29 6.93 -2.14
N ILE A 132 6.57 6.21 -1.29
CA ILE A 132 7.10 5.14 -0.44
C ILE A 132 6.26 3.90 -0.64
N PHE A 133 6.93 2.79 -0.92
CA PHE A 133 6.38 1.45 -0.98
C PHE A 133 6.94 0.64 0.18
N LYS A 134 6.04 -0.01 0.91
CA LYS A 134 6.39 -0.89 2.03
C LYS A 134 5.86 -2.28 1.78
N ASP A 135 6.62 -3.30 2.13
CA ASP A 135 6.09 -4.66 2.17
C ASP A 135 5.03 -4.75 3.28
N VAL A 136 3.95 -5.45 2.96
CA VAL A 136 2.79 -5.57 3.85
C VAL A 136 3.06 -6.51 5.03
N ARG A 137 3.99 -7.46 4.92
CA ARG A 137 4.19 -8.53 5.93
C ARG A 137 5.03 -8.08 7.12
N ASP A 138 6.08 -7.32 6.87
CA ASP A 138 7.06 -6.89 7.88
C ASP A 138 7.17 -5.37 7.97
N ASN A 139 6.43 -4.62 7.13
CA ASN A 139 6.43 -3.17 7.07
C ASN A 139 7.82 -2.59 6.71
N HIS A 140 8.72 -3.40 6.13
CA HIS A 140 10.00 -2.90 5.61
C HIS A 140 9.74 -2.00 4.41
N ILE A 141 10.55 -0.96 4.27
CA ILE A 141 10.50 -0.09 3.10
C ILE A 141 11.18 -0.84 1.98
N SER A 142 10.46 -1.19 0.91
CA SER A 142 11.01 -1.97 -0.20
C SER A 142 11.43 -1.10 -1.37
N MET A 143 10.75 0.03 -1.58
CA MET A 143 11.05 0.95 -2.66
C MET A 143 10.66 2.38 -2.30
N VAL A 144 11.48 3.33 -2.69
CA VAL A 144 11.26 4.75 -2.43
C VAL A 144 11.61 5.55 -3.67
N THR A 145 10.77 6.53 -4.02
CA THR A 145 11.00 7.40 -5.16
C THR A 145 11.04 8.86 -4.71
N TRP A 146 11.99 9.60 -5.26
CA TRP A 146 12.04 11.06 -5.23
C TRP A 146 11.86 11.55 -6.66
N SER A 147 10.86 12.39 -6.89
CA SER A 147 10.60 13.01 -8.20
C SER A 147 10.63 14.54 -8.14
N SER A 148 11.22 15.18 -9.16
CA SER A 148 10.99 16.60 -9.44
C SER A 148 9.58 16.79 -10.03
N ALA A 149 9.02 17.99 -9.89
CA ALA A 149 7.59 18.30 -9.94
C ALA A 149 6.77 17.52 -11.00
N ARG A 150 5.74 16.77 -10.58
CA ARG A 150 4.91 15.85 -11.42
C ARG A 150 4.34 16.44 -12.74
N LYS A 151 4.38 17.77 -12.95
CA LYS A 151 3.85 18.48 -14.13
C LYS A 151 4.92 18.99 -15.11
N SER A 152 6.21 18.76 -14.86
CA SER A 152 7.27 19.19 -15.79
C SER A 152 7.44 18.17 -16.93
N ARG A 153 7.84 18.64 -18.12
CA ARG A 153 8.33 17.76 -19.20
C ARG A 153 9.69 17.14 -18.85
N GLU A 154 10.38 17.71 -17.86
CA GLU A 154 11.69 17.28 -17.35
C GLU A 154 11.55 16.69 -15.95
N ASN A 155 10.62 15.74 -15.78
CA ASN A 155 10.49 15.03 -14.51
C ASN A 155 11.74 14.18 -14.30
N LYS A 156 12.61 14.65 -13.41
CA LYS A 156 13.75 13.92 -12.88
C LYS A 156 13.24 13.02 -11.78
N SER A 157 13.66 11.76 -11.75
CA SER A 157 13.36 10.91 -10.61
C SER A 157 14.49 9.95 -10.29
N ILE A 158 14.60 9.62 -9.01
CA ILE A 158 15.43 8.55 -8.51
C ILE A 158 14.55 7.60 -7.71
N THR A 159 14.67 6.31 -8.01
CA THR A 159 13.99 5.24 -7.28
C THR A 159 15.05 4.31 -6.69
N LEU A 160 14.97 4.11 -5.39
CA LEU A 160 15.84 3.21 -4.62
C LEU A 160 15.02 2.00 -4.17
N MET A 161 15.60 0.82 -4.27
CA MET A 161 15.05 -0.42 -3.73
C MET A 161 15.91 -0.88 -2.56
N PHE A 162 15.26 -1.26 -1.46
CA PHE A 162 15.91 -1.63 -0.21
C PHE A 162 15.60 -3.09 0.13
N ASP A 163 16.58 -3.76 0.72
CA ASP A 163 16.45 -5.13 1.18
C ASP A 163 15.80 -5.21 2.58
N ASP A 164 15.72 -6.41 3.12
CA ASP A 164 15.16 -6.68 4.45
C ASP A 164 15.99 -6.09 5.60
N LYS A 165 17.23 -5.68 5.34
CA LYS A 165 18.10 -4.97 6.28
C LYS A 165 17.99 -3.45 6.17
N GLY A 166 17.21 -2.96 5.21
CA GLY A 166 17.04 -1.53 4.95
C GLY A 166 18.20 -0.91 4.17
N GLU A 167 19.02 -1.73 3.50
CA GLU A 167 20.14 -1.29 2.67
C GLU A 167 19.72 -1.25 1.20
N CYS A 168 20.09 -0.18 0.49
CA CYS A 168 19.77 -0.02 -0.92
C CYS A 168 20.54 -1.04 -1.77
N PHE A 169 19.86 -1.97 -2.43
CA PHE A 169 20.52 -2.96 -3.30
C PHE A 169 20.37 -2.64 -4.79
N ASN A 170 19.48 -1.71 -5.16
CA ASN A 170 19.27 -1.32 -6.55
C ASN A 170 18.79 0.13 -6.63
N MET A 171 19.25 0.85 -7.64
CA MET A 171 18.76 2.19 -7.95
C MET A 171 18.45 2.34 -9.43
N SER A 172 17.45 3.17 -9.73
CA SER A 172 17.18 3.64 -11.08
C SER A 172 17.02 5.14 -11.09
N LYS A 173 17.54 5.77 -12.15
CA LYS A 173 17.49 7.22 -12.37
C LYS A 173 16.79 7.49 -13.70
N HIS A 174 15.96 8.52 -13.75
CA HIS A 174 15.25 8.94 -14.95
C HIS A 174 15.39 10.45 -15.14
N ASN A 175 15.89 10.87 -16.31
CA ASN A 175 16.20 12.27 -16.65
C ASN A 175 17.12 12.97 -15.64
N VAL A 176 17.99 12.20 -15.00
CA VAL A 176 19.07 12.69 -14.14
C VAL A 176 20.37 12.42 -14.88
N GLU A 177 21.15 13.46 -15.15
CA GLU A 177 22.50 13.36 -15.73
C GLU A 177 23.56 13.16 -14.65
#